data_AF-A0A382S2A1-F1
#
_entry.id   AF-A0A382S2A1-F1
#
_cell.length_a   1.000
_cell.length_b   1.000
_cell.length_c   1.000
_cell.angle_alpha   90.00
_cell.angle_beta   90.00
_cell.angle_gamma   90.00
#
_symmetry.space_group_name_H-M   'P 1'
#
loop_
_entity.id
_entity.type
_entity.pdbx_description
1 polymer ?
#
loop_
_entity_poly.entity_id
_entity_poly.type
_entity_poly.pdbx_seq_one_letter_code
_entity_poly.pdbx_strand_id
1 'polypeptide(L)'
;MGIFYDNSIIPDHLKRKFDVYERINKLGMDLGTFDVGPPPTSRDATVTSLKGEGISQMVFHESGLVHLSGHGYGPGQMYDDADRIKEGQDAAEWVANLMIKRLHWAITCGDEGGDLNDVLYTVKAIGMVVSTDVAFNGGPAVMNGFSERWQSVFGGGTGEFAVDGQDQNYGGVHARSAIGGFTGRFTIEPEIIVAIPPELAKAIIQNRGWIYPLPPEMLDRVKFSPAQHR
;
A
#
# COMPACT_ATOMS: atom_id res chain seq x y z
N MET A 1 11.13 -11.35 -11.44
CA MET A 1 11.39 -10.47 -10.29
C MET A 1 11.79 -9.11 -10.84
N GLY A 2 11.55 -8.02 -10.11
CA GLY A 2 11.83 -6.67 -10.59
C GLY A 2 13.33 -6.42 -10.79
N ILE A 3 13.68 -5.61 -11.78
CA ILE A 3 15.08 -5.35 -12.18
C ILE A 3 15.89 -4.79 -11.01
N PHE A 4 15.26 -3.99 -10.15
CA PHE A 4 15.93 -3.34 -9.04
C PHE A 4 16.01 -4.26 -7.81
N TYR A 5 15.04 -5.16 -7.62
CA TYR A 5 14.99 -6.10 -6.51
C TYR A 5 16.19 -7.04 -6.44
N ASP A 6 16.61 -7.59 -7.58
CA ASP A 6 17.66 -8.62 -7.63
C ASP A 6 19.02 -8.09 -7.14
N ASN A 7 19.24 -6.79 -7.31
CA ASN A 7 20.45 -6.07 -6.88
C ASN A 7 20.40 -5.60 -5.41
N SER A 8 19.31 -5.89 -4.69
CA SER A 8 19.16 -5.46 -3.29
C SER A 8 20.12 -6.17 -2.33
N ILE A 9 20.38 -5.52 -1.19
CA ILE A 9 21.23 -6.04 -0.10
C ILE A 9 20.57 -7.18 0.69
N ILE A 10 19.33 -7.57 0.36
CA ILE A 10 18.61 -8.63 1.07
C ILE A 10 19.36 -9.94 0.86
N PRO A 11 19.62 -10.73 1.92
CA PRO A 11 20.22 -12.05 1.76
C PRO A 11 19.40 -12.94 0.83
N ASP A 12 20.04 -13.69 -0.06
CA ASP A 12 19.34 -14.47 -1.09
C ASP A 12 18.33 -15.49 -0.52
N HIS A 13 18.56 -16.00 0.69
CA HIS A 13 17.63 -16.91 1.36
C HIS A 13 16.38 -16.22 1.93
N LEU A 14 16.39 -14.89 2.06
CA LEU A 14 15.23 -14.06 2.46
C LEU A 14 14.59 -13.35 1.25
N LYS A 15 15.21 -13.42 0.07
CA LYS A 15 14.62 -12.90 -1.15
C LYS A 15 13.37 -13.71 -1.51
N ARG A 16 12.36 -12.99 -1.96
CA ARG A 16 11.11 -13.54 -2.48
C ARG A 16 11.38 -14.40 -3.71
N LYS A 17 10.64 -15.50 -3.84
CA LYS A 17 10.74 -16.44 -4.99
C LYS A 17 9.42 -16.58 -5.77
N PHE A 18 8.48 -15.68 -5.53
CA PHE A 18 7.20 -15.60 -6.22
C PHE A 18 7.02 -14.21 -6.84
N ASP A 19 6.18 -14.13 -7.87
CA ASP A 19 5.73 -12.86 -8.43
C ASP A 19 4.59 -12.28 -7.58
N VAL A 20 4.74 -11.01 -7.16
CA VAL A 20 3.71 -10.30 -6.41
C VAL A 20 2.39 -10.23 -7.20
N TYR A 21 2.45 -10.08 -8.52
CA TYR A 21 1.25 -9.99 -9.36
C TYR A 21 0.51 -11.33 -9.46
N GLU A 22 1.22 -12.46 -9.44
CA GLU A 22 0.56 -13.77 -9.35
C GLU A 22 -0.26 -13.91 -8.07
N ARG A 23 0.24 -13.38 -6.95
CA ARG A 23 -0.50 -13.39 -5.68
C ARG A 23 -1.69 -12.46 -5.74
N ILE A 24 -1.53 -11.23 -6.21
CA ILE A 24 -2.63 -10.26 -6.42
C ILE A 24 -3.76 -10.88 -7.25
N ASN A 25 -3.42 -11.57 -8.34
CA ASN A 25 -4.38 -12.27 -9.19
C ASN A 25 -5.12 -13.39 -8.45
N LYS A 26 -4.40 -14.23 -7.68
CA LYS A 26 -5.00 -15.29 -6.86
C LYS A 26 -5.94 -14.76 -5.79
N LEU A 27 -5.63 -13.60 -5.23
CA LEU A 27 -6.44 -12.90 -4.23
C LEU A 27 -7.65 -12.17 -4.85
N GLY A 28 -7.79 -12.16 -6.18
CA GLY A 28 -8.88 -11.48 -6.88
C GLY A 28 -8.83 -9.95 -6.74
N MET A 29 -7.64 -9.39 -6.50
CA MET A 29 -7.45 -7.95 -6.30
C MET A 29 -7.43 -7.20 -7.64
N ASP A 30 -8.34 -6.25 -7.81
CA ASP A 30 -8.34 -5.36 -8.97
C ASP A 30 -7.42 -4.15 -8.75
N LEU A 31 -6.31 -4.11 -9.50
CA LEU A 31 -5.42 -2.95 -9.53
C LEU A 31 -5.95 -1.81 -10.41
N GLY A 32 -7.04 -2.03 -11.16
CA GLY A 32 -7.58 -1.09 -12.13
C GLY A 32 -6.73 -1.02 -13.41
N THR A 33 -7.12 -0.11 -14.30
CA THR A 33 -6.38 0.20 -15.53
C THR A 33 -5.67 1.53 -15.38
N PHE A 34 -4.74 1.84 -16.30
CA PHE A 34 -4.17 3.18 -16.40
C PHE A 34 -5.26 4.13 -16.92
N ASP A 35 -5.97 4.77 -16.00
CA ASP A 35 -6.98 5.78 -16.30
C ASP A 35 -6.54 7.12 -15.72
N VAL A 36 -6.55 8.14 -16.57
CA VAL A 36 -6.07 9.47 -16.22
C VAL A 36 -7.17 10.51 -16.41
N GLY A 37 -7.85 10.86 -15.31
CA GLY A 37 -8.98 11.80 -15.32
C GLY A 37 -8.78 13.02 -14.39
N PRO A 38 -9.45 14.15 -14.65
CA PRO A 38 -9.56 15.22 -13.66
C PRO A 38 -10.42 14.73 -12.46
N PRO A 39 -10.11 15.12 -11.22
CA PRO A 39 -11.08 14.97 -10.13
C PRO A 39 -12.27 15.91 -10.46
N PRO A 40 -13.57 15.52 -10.45
CA PRO A 40 -14.19 14.27 -10.00
C PRO A 40 -15.18 13.66 -11.04
N THR A 41 -14.82 12.59 -11.75
CA THR A 41 -15.80 11.69 -12.40
C THR A 41 -15.49 10.20 -12.28
N SER A 42 -14.31 9.80 -11.82
CA SER A 42 -14.07 8.42 -11.37
C SER A 42 -13.33 8.45 -10.04
N ARG A 43 -13.96 7.86 -9.01
CA ARG A 43 -13.25 7.42 -7.79
C ARG A 43 -12.26 6.28 -8.09
N ASP A 44 -12.23 5.84 -9.35
CA ASP A 44 -11.47 4.73 -9.89
C ASP A 44 -10.25 5.18 -10.72
N ALA A 45 -10.07 6.49 -10.99
CA ALA A 45 -8.89 6.99 -11.66
C ALA A 45 -7.65 6.64 -10.83
N THR A 46 -6.79 5.84 -11.43
CA THR A 46 -5.66 5.23 -10.75
C THR A 46 -4.49 6.19 -10.68
N VAL A 47 -4.29 7.01 -11.71
CA VAL A 47 -3.23 8.02 -11.84
C VAL A 47 -3.87 9.41 -11.94
N THR A 48 -3.67 10.24 -10.91
CA THR A 48 -4.37 11.53 -10.77
C THR A 48 -3.43 12.70 -10.53
N SER A 49 -3.98 13.91 -10.50
CA SER A 49 -3.24 15.14 -10.22
C SER A 49 -3.26 15.46 -8.74
N LEU A 50 -2.15 15.97 -8.21
CA LEU A 50 -2.07 16.58 -6.90
C LEU A 50 -2.88 17.90 -6.82
N LYS A 51 -3.23 18.51 -7.96
CA LYS A 51 -4.00 19.76 -7.96
C LYS A 51 -5.39 19.54 -7.39
N GLY A 52 -5.67 20.22 -6.29
CA GLY A 52 -6.95 20.11 -5.57
C GLY A 52 -6.96 19.01 -4.51
N GLU A 53 -5.90 18.21 -4.42
CA GLU A 53 -5.69 17.26 -3.33
C GLU A 53 -5.11 17.98 -2.11
N GLY A 54 -5.70 17.77 -0.93
CA GLY A 54 -5.24 18.38 0.31
C GLY A 54 -4.03 17.67 0.95
N ILE A 55 -3.74 16.44 0.53
CA ILE A 55 -2.71 15.57 1.09
C ILE A 55 -2.12 14.72 -0.05
N SER A 56 -0.80 14.50 -0.04
CA SER A 56 -0.18 13.47 -0.89
C SER A 56 -0.74 12.09 -0.55
N GLN A 57 -0.91 11.22 -1.53
CA GLN A 57 -1.15 9.81 -1.25
C GLN A 57 0.16 9.10 -0.88
N MET A 58 1.28 9.47 -1.51
CA MET A 58 2.58 8.85 -1.25
C MET A 58 3.74 9.84 -1.44
N VAL A 59 4.82 9.63 -0.70
CA VAL A 59 6.07 10.38 -0.81
C VAL A 59 7.25 9.41 -0.92
N PHE A 60 8.07 9.61 -1.95
CA PHE A 60 9.31 8.88 -2.18
C PHE A 60 10.48 9.63 -1.55
N HIS A 61 11.25 8.95 -0.71
CA HIS A 61 12.51 9.47 -0.21
C HIS A 61 13.67 8.90 -1.03
N GLU A 62 14.73 9.69 -1.27
CA GLU A 62 15.88 9.28 -2.11
C GLU A 62 16.64 8.04 -1.61
N SER A 63 16.42 7.67 -0.34
CA SER A 63 16.96 6.45 0.27
C SER A 63 16.19 5.17 -0.10
N GLY A 64 15.08 5.26 -0.83
CA GLY A 64 14.20 4.12 -1.10
C GLY A 64 13.06 3.92 -0.12
N LEU A 65 12.86 4.82 0.85
CA LEU A 65 11.66 4.76 1.71
C LEU A 65 10.48 5.40 0.99
N VAL A 66 9.33 4.73 1.03
CA VAL A 66 8.06 5.26 0.49
C VAL A 66 7.07 5.35 1.64
N HIS A 67 6.60 6.56 1.90
CA HIS A 67 5.59 6.85 2.90
C HIS A 67 4.23 6.89 2.22
N LEU A 68 3.31 6.01 2.62
CA LEU A 68 1.93 5.99 2.14
C LEU A 68 1.05 6.66 3.19
N SER A 69 0.33 7.70 2.79
CA SER A 69 -0.58 8.42 3.67
C SER A 69 -1.79 7.59 4.06
N GLY A 70 -2.34 7.92 5.24
CA GLY A 70 -3.50 7.27 5.81
C GLY A 70 -4.72 7.23 4.89
N HIS A 71 -5.53 6.18 5.01
CA HIS A 71 -6.85 6.16 4.38
C HIS A 71 -7.94 5.61 5.30
N GLY A 72 -8.88 6.47 5.67
CA GLY A 72 -10.02 6.13 6.51
C GLY A 72 -11.09 5.33 5.75
N TYR A 73 -11.54 4.21 6.29
CA TYR A 73 -12.65 3.42 5.73
C TYR A 73 -13.46 2.70 6.83
N GLY A 74 -14.65 2.23 6.45
CA GLY A 74 -15.55 1.43 7.29
C GLY A 74 -16.64 2.23 8.02
N PRO A 75 -17.67 1.55 8.56
CA PRO A 75 -18.92 2.17 9.01
C PRO A 75 -18.89 2.80 10.41
N GLY A 76 -17.73 3.26 10.90
CA GLY A 76 -17.63 4.09 12.12
C GLY A 76 -17.01 3.38 13.33
N GLN A 77 -17.41 3.80 14.53
CA GLN A 77 -16.75 3.46 15.79
C GLN A 77 -16.67 1.96 16.11
N MET A 78 -15.58 1.55 16.72
CA MET A 78 -15.28 0.20 17.17
C MET A 78 -15.52 0.03 18.66
N TYR A 79 -15.93 -1.17 19.04
CA TYR A 79 -16.14 -1.64 20.41
C TYR A 79 -15.87 -3.15 20.46
N ASP A 80 -15.67 -3.70 21.66
CA ASP A 80 -15.27 -5.10 21.87
C ASP A 80 -16.45 -6.07 21.70
N ASP A 81 -16.88 -6.22 20.45
CA ASP A 81 -17.84 -7.20 19.98
C ASP A 81 -17.25 -7.97 18.78
N ALA A 82 -17.49 -9.27 18.70
CA ALA A 82 -16.84 -10.14 17.72
C ALA A 82 -17.24 -9.80 16.27
N ASP A 83 -18.52 -9.55 16.04
CA ASP A 83 -19.03 -9.20 14.70
C ASP A 83 -18.51 -7.80 14.31
N ARG A 84 -18.51 -6.86 15.26
CA ARG A 84 -17.94 -5.53 15.02
C ARG A 84 -16.44 -5.56 14.71
N ILE A 85 -15.67 -6.38 15.42
CA ILE A 85 -14.23 -6.58 15.15
C ILE A 85 -14.05 -7.14 13.74
N LYS A 86 -14.88 -8.10 13.32
CA LYS A 86 -14.82 -8.66 11.97
C LYS A 86 -15.11 -7.60 10.90
N GLU A 87 -16.13 -6.76 11.09
CA GLU A 87 -16.37 -5.62 10.19
C GLU A 87 -15.16 -4.67 10.11
N GLY A 88 -14.46 -4.47 11.23
CA GLY A 88 -13.22 -3.69 11.25
C GLY A 88 -12.07 -4.35 10.51
N GLN A 89 -11.93 -5.66 10.61
CA GLN A 89 -10.95 -6.43 9.84
C GLN A 89 -11.22 -6.33 8.34
N ASP A 90 -12.48 -6.47 7.93
CA ASP A 90 -12.88 -6.36 6.52
C ASP A 90 -12.63 -4.94 5.98
N ALA A 91 -12.89 -3.92 6.80
CA ALA A 91 -12.54 -2.54 6.47
C ALA A 91 -11.03 -2.34 6.34
N ALA A 92 -10.24 -2.92 7.24
CA ALA A 92 -8.78 -2.83 7.24
C ALA A 92 -8.17 -3.55 6.02
N GLU A 93 -8.71 -4.71 5.66
CA GLU A 93 -8.38 -5.45 4.45
C GLU A 93 -8.67 -4.63 3.19
N TRP A 94 -9.83 -3.98 3.12
CA TRP A 94 -10.19 -3.11 2.01
C TRP A 94 -9.16 -1.97 1.83
N VAL A 95 -8.73 -1.36 2.94
CA VAL A 95 -7.69 -0.31 2.88
C VAL A 95 -6.35 -0.89 2.43
N ALA A 96 -5.97 -2.10 2.85
CA ALA A 96 -4.75 -2.75 2.34
C ALA A 96 -4.80 -2.92 0.82
N ASN A 97 -5.94 -3.37 0.27
CA ASN A 97 -6.13 -3.50 -1.19
C ASN A 97 -5.96 -2.15 -1.91
N LEU A 98 -6.58 -1.10 -1.37
CA LEU A 98 -6.44 0.26 -1.92
C LEU A 98 -4.99 0.75 -1.87
N MET A 99 -4.27 0.52 -0.78
CA MET A 99 -2.87 0.95 -0.64
C MET A 99 -1.95 0.19 -1.59
N ILE A 100 -2.18 -1.10 -1.81
CA ILE A 100 -1.45 -1.90 -2.79
C ILE A 100 -1.70 -1.39 -4.21
N LYS A 101 -2.96 -1.08 -4.54
CA LYS A 101 -3.34 -0.44 -5.81
C LYS A 101 -2.65 0.91 -6.00
N ARG A 102 -2.65 1.78 -4.98
CA ARG A 102 -1.95 3.07 -5.04
C ARG A 102 -0.45 2.90 -5.21
N LEU A 103 0.17 1.98 -4.46
CA LEU A 103 1.60 1.68 -4.55
C LEU A 103 1.98 1.19 -5.93
N HIS A 104 1.18 0.32 -6.54
CA HIS A 104 1.37 -0.12 -7.91
C HIS A 104 1.47 1.08 -8.85
N TRP A 105 0.43 1.91 -8.91
CA TRP A 105 0.41 3.04 -9.83
C TRP A 105 1.44 4.11 -9.50
N ALA A 106 1.71 4.36 -8.23
CA ALA A 106 2.73 5.30 -7.82
C ALA A 106 4.14 4.86 -8.22
N ILE A 107 4.40 3.56 -8.41
CA ILE A 107 5.68 3.05 -8.92
C ILE A 107 5.66 2.99 -10.46
N THR A 108 4.60 2.48 -11.07
CA THR A 108 4.58 2.13 -12.50
C THR A 108 4.20 3.27 -13.43
N CYS A 109 3.51 4.31 -12.95
CA CYS A 109 2.87 5.29 -13.84
C CYS A 109 3.84 6.10 -14.72
N GLY A 110 5.12 6.21 -14.34
CA GLY A 110 6.12 6.98 -15.10
C GLY A 110 7.04 6.13 -15.98
N ASP A 111 6.82 4.82 -16.05
CA ASP A 111 7.69 3.85 -16.72
C ASP A 111 9.18 3.97 -16.33
N GLU A 112 9.46 4.17 -15.05
CA GLU A 112 10.84 4.16 -14.55
C GLU A 112 11.46 2.74 -14.48
N GLY A 113 10.77 1.74 -15.01
CA GLY A 113 11.21 0.35 -15.08
C GLY A 113 11.01 -0.46 -13.80
N GLY A 114 10.33 0.10 -12.80
CA GLY A 114 10.02 -0.58 -11.53
C GLY A 114 8.57 -0.99 -11.40
N ASP A 115 8.30 -1.92 -10.50
CA ASP A 115 6.96 -2.43 -10.24
C ASP A 115 6.78 -2.89 -8.76
N LEU A 116 5.67 -3.58 -8.44
CA LEU A 116 5.46 -4.10 -7.08
C LEU A 116 6.43 -5.21 -6.67
N ASN A 117 7.08 -5.91 -7.61
CA ASN A 117 8.13 -6.86 -7.29
C ASN A 117 9.38 -6.17 -6.73
N ASP A 118 9.58 -4.88 -7.02
CA ASP A 118 10.65 -4.06 -6.45
C ASP A 118 10.38 -3.60 -5.01
N VAL A 119 9.23 -3.93 -4.41
CA VAL A 119 9.04 -3.74 -2.96
C VAL A 119 9.94 -4.71 -2.19
N LEU A 120 10.94 -4.17 -1.48
CA LEU A 120 11.94 -4.91 -0.73
C LEU A 120 11.34 -5.55 0.52
N TYR A 121 10.83 -4.70 1.41
CA TYR A 121 10.19 -5.09 2.65
C TYR A 121 9.36 -3.93 3.22
N THR A 122 8.52 -4.25 4.18
CA THR A 122 7.63 -3.30 4.84
C THR A 122 8.24 -2.88 6.17
N VAL A 123 8.37 -1.58 6.39
CA VAL A 123 9.06 -1.04 7.58
C VAL A 123 8.11 -0.95 8.76
N LYS A 124 7.00 -0.24 8.59
CA LYS A 124 6.09 0.12 9.67
C LYS A 124 4.68 0.28 9.13
N ALA A 125 3.69 -0.26 9.83
CA ALA A 125 2.29 0.13 9.69
C ALA A 125 1.79 0.80 10.98
N ILE A 126 0.94 1.81 10.85
CA ILE A 126 0.28 2.48 11.97
C ILE A 126 -1.21 2.46 11.68
N GLY A 127 -1.96 1.72 12.48
CA GLY A 127 -3.42 1.62 12.38
C GLY A 127 -4.08 2.53 13.41
N MET A 128 -4.78 3.55 12.95
CA MET A 128 -5.63 4.38 13.81
C MET A 128 -7.05 3.79 13.77
N VAL A 129 -7.46 3.13 14.85
CA VAL A 129 -8.76 2.49 14.98
C VAL A 129 -9.70 3.43 15.72
N VAL A 130 -10.82 3.78 15.12
CA VAL A 130 -11.77 4.69 15.74
C VAL A 130 -12.51 3.95 16.85
N SER A 131 -12.27 4.33 18.10
CA SER A 131 -13.00 3.84 19.27
C SER A 131 -13.23 5.00 20.24
N THR A 132 -14.48 5.20 20.66
CA THR A 132 -14.85 6.27 21.62
C THR A 132 -14.54 5.90 23.06
N ASP A 133 -14.38 4.61 23.32
CA ASP A 133 -13.96 4.10 24.62
C ASP A 133 -12.43 3.90 24.63
N VAL A 134 -11.78 4.49 25.63
CA VAL A 134 -10.34 4.27 25.92
C VAL A 134 -10.08 2.87 26.47
N ALA A 135 -11.12 2.14 26.88
CA ALA A 135 -11.05 0.74 27.31
C ALA A 135 -11.18 -0.26 26.17
N PHE A 136 -11.42 0.18 24.93
CA PHE A 136 -11.45 -0.71 23.76
C PHE A 136 -10.08 -1.36 23.52
N ASN A 137 -10.03 -2.70 23.56
CA ASN A 137 -8.79 -3.47 23.41
C ASN A 137 -8.66 -4.15 22.04
N GLY A 138 -9.71 -4.16 21.21
CA GLY A 138 -9.73 -4.81 19.91
C GLY A 138 -8.91 -4.15 18.79
N GLY A 139 -8.23 -3.02 19.04
CA GLY A 139 -7.45 -2.29 18.03
C GLY A 139 -6.46 -3.16 17.25
N PRO A 140 -5.61 -3.98 17.92
CA PRO A 140 -4.73 -4.93 17.24
C PRO A 140 -5.48 -5.97 16.40
N ALA A 141 -6.63 -6.48 16.88
CA ALA A 141 -7.41 -7.49 16.16
C ALA A 141 -8.03 -6.91 14.88
N VAL A 142 -8.51 -5.67 14.93
CA VAL A 142 -9.01 -4.93 13.76
C VAL A 142 -7.91 -4.72 12.73
N MET A 143 -6.73 -4.27 13.17
CA MET A 143 -5.59 -4.05 12.28
C MET A 143 -5.03 -5.34 11.67
N ASN A 144 -5.36 -6.52 12.20
CA ASN A 144 -4.95 -7.80 11.60
C ASN A 144 -5.50 -7.98 10.17
N GLY A 145 -6.72 -7.50 9.86
CA GLY A 145 -7.24 -7.59 8.49
C GLY A 145 -6.35 -6.89 7.48
N PHE A 146 -5.78 -5.73 7.84
CA PHE A 146 -4.77 -5.05 7.02
C PHE A 146 -3.47 -5.86 6.94
N SER A 147 -2.94 -6.28 8.10
CA SER A 147 -1.64 -6.96 8.16
C SER A 147 -1.64 -8.31 7.43
N GLU A 148 -2.71 -9.09 7.54
CA GLU A 148 -2.92 -10.37 6.87
C GLU A 148 -3.00 -10.17 5.36
N ARG A 149 -3.84 -9.26 4.87
CA ARG A 149 -3.95 -8.95 3.44
C ARG A 149 -2.63 -8.45 2.85
N TRP A 150 -1.92 -7.59 3.56
CA TRP A 150 -0.62 -7.08 3.13
C TRP A 150 0.45 -8.19 3.05
N GLN A 151 0.50 -9.07 4.07
CA GLN A 151 1.40 -10.23 4.06
C GLN A 151 1.01 -11.27 3.00
N SER A 152 -0.28 -11.43 2.68
CA SER A 152 -0.69 -12.27 1.56
C SER A 152 -0.03 -11.81 0.26
N VAL A 153 0.10 -10.50 0.01
CA VAL A 153 0.70 -9.97 -1.23
C VAL A 153 2.23 -10.00 -1.21
N PHE A 154 2.88 -9.50 -0.16
CA PHE A 154 4.34 -9.32 -0.15
C PHE A 154 5.13 -10.42 0.58
N GLY A 155 4.41 -11.30 1.26
CA GLY A 155 4.91 -12.47 1.97
C GLY A 155 5.01 -12.27 3.49
N GLY A 156 4.64 -13.30 4.25
CA GLY A 156 4.72 -13.31 5.70
C GLY A 156 3.84 -14.38 6.33
N GLY A 157 4.12 -14.72 7.59
CA GLY A 157 3.55 -15.89 8.27
C GLY A 157 2.04 -15.82 8.54
N THR A 158 1.42 -14.64 8.43
CA THR A 158 -0.05 -14.49 8.59
C THR A 158 -0.77 -14.30 7.26
N GLY A 159 -0.07 -14.41 6.12
CA GLY A 159 -0.65 -14.30 4.80
C GLY A 159 -1.33 -15.59 4.33
N GLU A 160 -2.19 -15.46 3.33
CA GLU A 160 -3.01 -16.55 2.75
C GLU A 160 -2.18 -17.70 2.14
N PHE A 161 -0.93 -17.42 1.77
CA PHE A 161 -0.01 -18.40 1.17
C PHE A 161 0.98 -18.99 2.17
N ALA A 162 0.91 -18.62 3.44
CA ALA A 162 1.75 -19.18 4.48
C ALA A 162 1.33 -20.61 4.82
N VAL A 163 2.31 -21.45 5.13
CA VAL A 163 2.13 -22.82 5.61
C VAL A 163 2.79 -22.92 6.98
N ASP A 164 2.04 -23.34 7.99
CA ASP A 164 2.51 -23.46 9.38
C ASP A 164 3.17 -22.18 9.93
N GLY A 165 2.60 -21.02 9.60
CA GLY A 165 3.09 -19.71 10.02
C GLY A 165 4.36 -19.25 9.31
N GLN A 166 4.74 -19.91 8.21
CA GLN A 166 5.93 -19.58 7.41
C GLN A 166 5.55 -19.32 5.95
N ASP A 167 6.20 -18.34 5.34
CA ASP A 167 6.12 -18.05 3.92
C ASP A 167 7.55 -18.06 3.33
N GLN A 168 7.67 -18.02 2.01
CA GLN A 168 8.94 -18.07 1.28
C GLN A 168 9.86 -16.86 1.58
N ASN A 169 9.29 -15.76 2.07
CA ASN A 169 9.98 -14.56 2.52
C ASN A 169 9.16 -13.82 3.59
N TYR A 170 9.68 -12.69 4.07
CA TYR A 170 9.03 -11.86 5.08
C TYR A 170 8.82 -10.41 4.63
N GLY A 171 8.73 -10.16 3.32
CA GLY A 171 8.67 -8.80 2.75
C GLY A 171 7.43 -7.99 3.17
N GLY A 172 6.32 -8.65 3.47
CA GLY A 172 5.11 -8.03 4.00
C GLY A 172 5.07 -7.89 5.52
N VAL A 173 6.00 -8.54 6.25
CA VAL A 173 6.09 -8.40 7.71
C VAL A 173 6.55 -6.99 8.05
N HIS A 174 5.94 -6.38 9.08
CA HIS A 174 6.20 -5.00 9.46
C HIS A 174 6.11 -4.79 10.97
N ALA A 175 6.89 -3.83 11.47
CA ALA A 175 6.62 -3.27 12.79
C ALA A 175 5.24 -2.61 12.78
N ARG A 176 4.53 -2.60 13.91
CA ARG A 176 3.15 -2.11 13.94
C ARG A 176 2.84 -1.29 15.18
N SER A 177 1.96 -0.30 15.03
CA SER A 177 1.20 0.31 16.12
C SER A 177 -0.28 0.20 15.75
N ALA A 178 -1.14 -0.16 16.69
CA ALA A 178 -2.60 -0.17 16.51
C ALA A 178 -3.21 0.60 17.69
N ILE A 179 -3.73 1.79 17.42
CA ILE A 179 -4.07 2.79 18.44
C ILE A 179 -5.56 3.09 18.35
N GLY A 180 -6.26 2.98 19.49
CA GLY A 180 -7.65 3.39 19.66
C GLY A 180 -7.81 4.72 20.41
N GLY A 181 -9.03 5.04 20.83
CA GLY A 181 -9.32 6.10 21.80
C GLY A 181 -9.59 7.48 21.21
N PHE A 182 -10.09 7.55 19.98
CA PHE A 182 -10.53 8.80 19.35
C PHE A 182 -11.83 8.62 18.54
N THR A 183 -12.56 9.72 18.37
CA THR A 183 -13.82 9.77 17.62
C THR A 183 -13.56 10.05 16.14
N GLY A 184 -14.23 9.32 15.26
CA GLY A 184 -14.11 9.46 13.80
C GLY A 184 -15.40 9.00 13.10
N ARG A 185 -15.51 9.29 11.80
CA ARG A 185 -16.65 8.87 10.94
C ARG A 185 -16.36 7.61 10.12
N PHE A 186 -15.22 6.97 10.38
CA PHE A 186 -14.76 5.75 9.75
C PHE A 186 -14.37 4.74 10.83
N THR A 187 -13.96 3.54 10.44
CA THR A 187 -13.57 2.46 11.36
C THR A 187 -12.07 2.43 11.60
N ILE A 188 -11.28 2.52 10.53
CA ILE A 188 -9.84 2.43 10.61
C ILE A 188 -9.18 3.35 9.58
N GLU A 189 -8.04 3.93 9.94
CA GLU A 189 -7.15 4.65 9.04
C GLU A 189 -5.71 4.11 9.23
N PRO A 190 -5.33 3.09 8.46
CA PRO A 190 -3.95 2.63 8.34
C PRO A 190 -3.10 3.62 7.56
N GLU A 191 -1.85 3.80 7.96
CA GLU A 191 -0.74 4.34 7.16
C GLU A 191 0.44 3.36 7.17
N ILE A 192 1.31 3.41 6.16
CA ILE A 192 2.40 2.44 6.02
C ILE A 192 3.65 3.02 5.38
N ILE A 193 4.81 2.49 5.77
CA ILE A 193 6.13 2.81 5.20
C ILE A 193 6.70 1.52 4.61
N VAL A 194 7.12 1.58 3.35
CA VAL A 194 7.78 0.47 2.64
C VAL A 194 9.17 0.88 2.16
N ALA A 195 10.01 -0.12 1.89
CA ALA A 195 11.30 0.07 1.25
C ALA A 195 11.25 -0.45 -0.20
N ILE A 196 11.77 0.36 -1.12
CA ILE A 196 12.12 0.01 -2.50
C ILE A 196 13.63 0.25 -2.69
N PRO A 197 14.26 -0.25 -3.77
CA PRO A 197 15.64 0.07 -4.08
C PRO A 197 15.86 1.59 -4.20
N PRO A 198 16.94 2.15 -3.60
CA PRO A 198 17.27 3.56 -3.72
C PRO A 198 17.37 4.04 -5.18
N GLU A 199 17.83 3.17 -6.07
CA GLU A 199 18.01 3.43 -7.50
C GLU A 199 16.66 3.66 -8.19
N LEU A 200 15.64 2.85 -7.84
CA LEU A 200 14.27 3.04 -8.32
C LEU A 200 13.68 4.35 -7.78
N ALA A 201 13.85 4.61 -6.49
CA ALA A 201 13.37 5.87 -5.89
C ALA A 201 14.00 7.09 -6.57
N LYS A 202 15.32 7.07 -6.80
CA LYS A 202 16.02 8.14 -7.51
C LYS A 202 15.55 8.29 -8.96
N ALA A 203 15.31 7.19 -9.67
CA ALA A 203 14.77 7.23 -11.03
C ALA A 203 13.39 7.91 -11.06
N ILE A 204 12.49 7.53 -10.14
CA ILE A 204 11.16 8.16 -9.99
C ILE A 204 11.30 9.66 -9.70
N ILE A 205 12.12 10.01 -8.71
CA ILE A 205 12.32 11.40 -8.28
C ILE A 205 12.86 12.27 -9.42
N GLN A 206 13.87 11.78 -10.14
CA GLN A 206 14.48 12.49 -11.25
C GLN A 206 13.54 12.64 -12.44
N ASN A 207 12.70 11.64 -12.72
CA ASN A 207 11.84 11.65 -13.89
C ASN A 207 10.53 12.40 -13.68
N ARG A 208 9.90 12.29 -12.50
CA ARG A 208 8.57 12.87 -12.23
C ARG A 208 8.37 13.46 -10.84
N GLY A 209 9.42 13.57 -10.04
CA GLY A 209 9.35 14.10 -8.69
C GLY A 209 9.04 13.05 -7.63
N TRP A 210 9.06 13.48 -6.36
CA TRP A 210 9.00 12.60 -5.20
C TRP A 210 7.59 12.36 -4.66
N ILE A 211 6.55 12.86 -5.32
CA ILE A 211 5.19 12.93 -4.78
C ILE A 211 4.18 12.23 -5.68
N TYR A 212 3.22 11.58 -5.03
CA TYR A 212 2.06 10.98 -5.66
C TYR A 212 0.79 11.41 -4.90
N PRO A 213 -0.32 11.83 -5.55
CA PRO A 213 -0.52 11.92 -6.99
C PRO A 213 0.41 12.92 -7.69
N LEU A 214 0.44 12.89 -9.01
CA LEU A 214 1.48 13.60 -9.77
C LEU A 214 1.24 15.12 -9.76
N PRO A 215 2.31 15.95 -9.70
CA PRO A 215 2.20 17.36 -10.03
C PRO A 215 1.52 17.54 -11.40
N PRO A 216 0.70 18.59 -11.63
CA PRO A 216 -0.08 18.74 -12.86
C PRO A 216 0.73 18.59 -14.16
N GLU A 217 1.88 19.25 -14.24
CA GLU A 217 2.79 19.16 -15.38
C GLU A 217 3.30 17.73 -15.61
N MET A 218 3.57 17.00 -14.54
CA MET A 218 4.02 15.62 -14.62
C MET A 218 2.91 14.65 -15.00
N LEU A 219 1.69 14.90 -14.52
CA LEU A 219 0.53 14.14 -14.95
C LEU A 219 0.34 14.29 -16.47
N ASP A 220 0.41 15.50 -17.00
CA ASP A 220 0.28 15.75 -18.44
C ASP A 220 1.38 15.02 -19.21
N ARG A 221 2.64 15.11 -18.77
CA ARG A 221 3.74 14.37 -19.40
C ARG A 221 3.50 12.85 -19.41
N VAL A 222 3.02 12.28 -18.31
CA VAL A 222 2.73 10.85 -18.18
C VAL A 222 1.57 10.42 -19.09
N LYS A 223 0.51 11.25 -19.24
CA LYS A 223 -0.60 10.98 -20.18
C LYS A 223 -0.18 10.88 -21.64
N PHE A 224 0.78 11.71 -22.05
CA PHE A 224 1.13 11.90 -23.46
C PHE A 224 2.40 11.18 -23.89
N SER A 225 2.99 10.32 -23.04
CA SER A 225 4.10 9.44 -23.41
C SER A 225 3.56 8.18 -24.11
N PRO A 226 3.66 8.03 -25.45
CA PRO A 226 2.90 7.02 -26.21
C PRO A 226 3.43 5.58 -26.10
N ALA A 227 4.41 5.30 -25.23
CA ALA A 227 5.19 4.07 -25.32
C ALA A 227 4.73 2.91 -24.41
N GLN A 228 4.05 3.11 -23.27
CA GLN A 228 4.21 2.16 -22.13
C GLN A 228 2.94 1.85 -21.31
N HIS A 229 1.82 1.49 -21.95
CA HIS A 229 0.66 0.91 -21.23
C HIS A 229 0.21 -0.41 -21.86
N ARG A 230 1.14 -1.37 -21.97
CA ARG A 230 0.83 -2.78 -22.25
C ARG A 230 0.89 -3.59 -20.97
#